data_AF-A0A821MXD7-F1
#
_entry.id   AF-A0A821MXD7-F1
#
_cell.length_a   1.000
_cell.length_b   1.000
_cell.length_c   1.000
_cell.angle_alpha   90.00
_cell.angle_beta   90.00
_cell.angle_gamma   90.00
#
_symmetry.space_group_name_H-M   'P 1'
#
loop_
_entity.id
_entity.type
_entity.pdbx_description
1 polymer ?
#
loop_
_entity_poly.entity_id
_entity_poly.type
_entity_poly.pdbx_seq_one_letter_code
_entity_poly.pdbx_strand_id
1 'polypeptide(L)' 'AQPDDIFILTYPKSGTTWMQVILYTLMNDGKAFDDDMGDYFARTPFLDTVGEKGLKNMHKPYVMKTHIPFNRPCLF' A
#
# COMPACT_ATOMS: atom_id res chain seq x y z
N ALA A 1 12.68 4.85 -2.45
CA ALA A 1 12.17 4.57 -1.10
C ALA A 1 12.69 5.65 -0.18
N GLN A 2 11.79 6.28 0.57
CA GLN A 2 12.10 7.20 1.66
C GLN A 2 12.08 6.44 3.00
N PRO A 3 12.70 6.97 4.06
CA PRO A 3 12.75 6.32 5.38
C PRO A 3 11.38 6.02 5.99
N ASP A 4 10.37 6.82 5.68
CA ASP A 4 9.02 6.73 6.25
C ASP A 4 8.06 5.90 5.37
N ASP A 5 8.54 5.30 4.28
CA ASP A 5 7.72 4.50 3.38
C ASP A 5 7.41 3.13 4.00
N ILE A 6 6.14 2.72 3.94
CA ILE A 6 5.67 1.44 4.45
C ILE A 6 5.34 0.53 3.27
N PHE A 7 5.97 -0.65 3.23
CA PHE A 7 5.72 -1.66 2.19
C PHE A 7 5.02 -2.89 2.74
N ILE A 8 3.88 -3.24 2.16
CA ILE A 8 3.19 -4.50 2.37
C ILE A 8 3.63 -5.47 1.28
N LEU A 9 4.51 -6.40 1.64
CA LEU A 9 5.02 -7.45 0.77
C LEU A 9 4.29 -8.75 1.08
N THR A 10 3.46 -9.23 0.15
CA THR A 10 2.68 -10.46 0.34
C THR A 10 2.68 -11.32 -0.90
N TYR A 11 2.42 -12.61 -0.75
CA TYR A 11 2.08 -13.47 -1.88
C TYR A 11 0.60 -13.24 -2.26
N PRO A 12 0.20 -13.36 -3.53
CA PRO A 12 -1.20 -13.23 -3.92
C PRO A 12 -2.11 -14.12 -3.06
N LYS A 13 -3.19 -13.54 -2.52
CA LYS A 13 -4.19 -14.21 -1.67
C LYS A 13 -3.69 -14.68 -0.29
N SER A 14 -2.52 -14.26 0.17
CA SER A 14 -2.02 -14.60 1.52
C SER A 14 -2.49 -13.65 2.64
N GLY A 15 -3.58 -12.90 2.42
CA GLY A 15 -4.12 -11.96 3.42
C GLY A 15 -3.70 -10.49 3.27
N THR A 16 -3.37 -10.01 2.06
CA THR A 16 -3.05 -8.59 1.81
C THR A 16 -4.12 -7.63 2.33
N THR A 17 -5.40 -7.98 2.14
CA THR A 17 -6.53 -7.16 2.62
C THR A 17 -6.50 -6.99 4.14
N TRP A 18 -6.21 -8.05 4.89
CA TRP A 18 -6.11 -7.98 6.35
C TRP A 18 -4.97 -7.07 6.80
N MET A 19 -3.81 -7.18 6.16
CA MET A 19 -2.67 -6.29 6.44
C MET A 19 -3.00 -4.82 6.16
N GLN A 20 -3.70 -4.54 5.07
CA GLN A 20 -4.12 -3.19 4.72
C GLN A 20 -5.09 -2.61 5.76
N VAL A 21 -6.06 -3.40 6.24
CA VAL A 21 -7.02 -2.96 7.27
C VAL A 21 -6.30 -2.63 8.58
N ILE A 22 -5.40 -3.53 9.05
CA ILE A 22 -4.63 -3.30 10.27
C ILE A 22 -3.83 -2.00 10.18
N LEU A 23 -3.15 -1.79 9.05
CA LEU A 23 -2.33 -0.60 8.84
C LEU A 23 -3.19 0.67 8.75
N TYR A 24 -4.32 0.62 8.04
CA TYR A 24 -5.26 1.73 7.95
C TYR A 24 -5.74 2.16 9.33
N THR A 25 -6.12 1.21 10.18
CA THR A 25 -6.56 1.48 11.55
C THR A 25 -5.43 2.08 12.39
N LEU A 26 -4.19 1.58 12.27
CA LEU A 26 -3.03 2.14 12.95
C LEU A 26 -2.74 3.60 12.55
N MET A 27 -2.90 3.92 11.26
CA MET A 27 -2.60 5.25 10.72
C MET A 27 -3.71 6.28 10.96
N ASN A 28 -4.93 5.82 11.24
CA ASN A 28 -6.09 6.67 11.49
C ASN A 28 -6.51 6.65 12.96
N ASP A 29 -5.57 6.56 13.90
CA ASP A 29 -5.82 6.61 15.36
C ASP A 29 -6.86 5.58 15.86
N GLY A 30 -6.82 4.36 15.32
CA GLY A 30 -7.73 3.30 15.72
C GLY A 30 -9.13 3.39 15.07
N LYS A 31 -9.36 4.33 14.15
CA LYS A 31 -10.62 4.42 13.43
C LYS A 31 -10.84 3.17 12.56
N ALA A 32 -12.09 2.73 12.55
CA ALA A 32 -12.52 1.65 11.69
C ALA A 32 -12.38 2.06 10.22
N PHE A 33 -12.31 1.06 9.35
CA PHE A 33 -12.33 1.26 7.92
C PHE A 33 -13.66 1.89 7.51
N ASP A 34 -13.63 3.10 6.94
CA ASP A 34 -14.81 3.70 6.33
C ASP A 34 -15.12 3.01 4.99
N ASP A 35 -16.40 2.92 4.61
CA ASP A 35 -16.85 2.26 3.36
C ASP A 35 -16.40 2.99 2.07
N ASP A 36 -15.57 4.03 2.16
CA ASP A 36 -14.97 4.70 1.01
C ASP A 36 -13.79 3.90 0.45
N MET A 37 -14.15 2.98 -0.47
CA MET A 37 -13.18 2.19 -1.22
C MET A 37 -12.22 3.06 -2.06
N GLY A 38 -12.64 4.26 -2.48
CA GLY A 38 -11.80 5.17 -3.26
C GLY A 38 -10.61 5.67 -2.45
N ASP A 39 -10.89 6.18 -1.25
CA ASP A 39 -9.86 6.62 -0.29
C ASP A 39 -8.93 5.46 0.11
N TYR A 40 -9.49 4.26 0.29
CA TYR A 40 -8.71 3.06 0.61
C TYR A 40 -7.66 2.69 -0.45
N PHE A 41 -8.08 2.60 -1.71
CA PHE A 41 -7.17 2.29 -2.82
C PHE A 41 -6.18 3.43 -3.07
N ALA A 42 -6.62 4.68 -2.85
CA ALA A 42 -5.78 5.86 -2.94
C ALA A 42 -4.78 6.00 -1.80
N ARG A 43 -4.94 5.30 -0.67
CA ARG A 43 -3.96 5.26 0.42
C ARG A 43 -3.04 4.04 0.38
N THR A 44 -3.51 2.95 -0.22
CA THR A 44 -2.78 1.67 -0.26
C THR A 44 -2.75 1.10 -1.70
N PRO A 45 -2.05 1.75 -2.63
CA PRO A 45 -2.01 1.36 -4.03
C PRO A 45 -1.22 0.06 -4.22
N PHE A 46 -1.54 -0.65 -5.29
CA PHE A 46 -0.62 -1.64 -5.84
C PHE A 46 0.48 -0.92 -6.61
N LEU A 47 1.73 -1.07 -6.13
CA LEU A 47 2.92 -0.56 -6.82
C LEU A 47 2.98 -1.09 -8.27
N ASP A 48 2.60 -2.36 -8.44
CA ASP A 48 2.55 -3.07 -9.71
C ASP A 48 1.56 -2.45 -10.72
N THR A 49 0.56 -1.71 -10.22
CA THR A 49 -0.51 -1.12 -11.04
C THR A 49 -0.32 0.39 -11.22
N VAL A 50 0.17 1.08 -10.20
CA VAL A 50 0.23 2.54 -10.15
C VAL A 50 1.51 3.10 -10.76
N GLY A 51 2.61 2.34 -10.74
CA GLY A 51 3.90 2.74 -11.28
C GLY A 51 4.50 3.99 -10.62
N GLU A 52 5.65 4.45 -11.13
CA GLU A 52 6.38 5.58 -10.54
C GLU A 52 5.57 6.89 -10.53
N LYS A 53 4.76 7.12 -11.56
CA LYS A 53 4.02 8.38 -11.72
C LYS A 53 2.89 8.55 -10.71
N GLY A 54 2.18 7.47 -10.37
CA GLY A 54 1.08 7.57 -9.41
C GLY A 54 1.56 7.66 -7.96
N LEU A 55 2.78 7.22 -7.67
CA LEU A 55 3.43 7.40 -6.36
C LEU A 55 3.70 8.87 -6.03
N LYS A 56 4.03 9.69 -7.03
CA LYS A 56 4.37 11.11 -6.84
C LYS A 56 3.18 11.96 -6.35
N ASN A 57 1.96 11.50 -6.57
CA ASN A 57 0.73 12.22 -6.21
C ASN A 57 0.16 11.82 -4.84
N MET A 58 0.83 10.95 -4.09
CA MET A 58 0.34 10.46 -2.80
C MET A 58 0.67 11.37 -1.63
N HIS A 59 -0.25 11.42 -0.67
CA HIS A 59 -0.04 12.06 0.63
C HIS A 59 0.74 11.13 1.56
N LYS A 60 1.69 11.67 2.32
CA LYS A 60 2.47 10.92 3.31
C LYS A 60 1.60 10.53 4.52
N PRO A 61 1.87 9.39 5.19
CA PRO A 61 2.90 8.38 4.89
C PRO A 61 2.56 7.52 3.68
N TYR A 62 3.57 7.20 2.86
CA TYR A 62 3.36 6.35 1.67
C TYR A 62 3.24 4.89 2.09
N VAL A 63 2.03 4.34 2.03
CA VAL A 63 1.81 2.90 2.13
C VAL A 63 1.75 2.34 0.72
N MET A 64 2.53 1.31 0.43
CA MET A 64 2.54 0.64 -0.87
C MET A 64 2.40 -0.86 -0.67
N LYS A 65 1.75 -1.55 -1.59
CA LYS A 65 1.75 -3.02 -1.62
C LYS A 65 2.22 -3.56 -2.96
N THR A 66 2.89 -4.71 -2.92
CA THR A 66 3.34 -5.40 -4.13
C THR A 66 3.35 -6.91 -3.91
N HIS A 67 3.13 -7.63 -5.02
CA HIS A 67 3.30 -9.07 -5.10
C HIS A 67 4.60 -9.45 -5.84
N ILE A 68 5.45 -8.47 -6.15
CA ILE A 68 6.71 -8.70 -6.84
C ILE A 68 7.64 -9.51 -5.94
N PRO A 69 8.17 -10.66 -6.42
CA PRO A 69 9.16 -11.43 -5.69
C PRO A 69 10.43 -10.62 -5.46
N PHE A 70 11.05 -10.79 -4.29
CA PHE A 70 12.29 -10.10 -3.93
C PHE A 70 13.40 -10.24 -5.00
N ASN A 71 13.50 -11.40 -5.66
CA ASN A 71 14.54 -11.67 -6.64
C ASN A 71 14.22 -11.14 -8.06
N ARG A 72 13.12 -10.41 -8.23
CA ARG A 72 12.78 -9.77 -9.50
C ARG A 72 13.29 -8.33 -9.47
N PRO A 73 14.18 -7.92 -10.39
CA PRO A 73 14.58 -6.52 -10.47
C PRO A 73 13.34 -5.67 -10.74
N CYS A 74 13.08 -4.70 -9.86
CA CYS A 74 12.01 -3.72 -10.03
C CYS A 74 12.35 -2.85 -11.26
N LEU A 75 11.70 -3.15 -12.39
CA LEU A 75 11.74 -2.32 -13.59
C LEU A 75 10.69 -1.21 -13.44
N PHE A 76 11.01 -0.16 -12.69
CA PHE A 76 10.23 1.07 -12.64
C PHE A 76 11.12 2.24 -13.01
#